data_AF-A0A177L8B7-F1
#
_entry.id   AF-A0A177L8B7-F1
#
_cell.length_a   1.000
_cell.length_b   1.000
_cell.length_c   1.000
_cell.angle_alpha   90.00
_cell.angle_beta   90.00
_cell.angle_gamma   90.00
#
_symmetry.space_group_name_H-M   'P 1'
#
loop_
_entity.id
_entity.type
_entity.pdbx_description
1 polymer ?
#
loop_
_entity_poly.entity_id
_entity_poly.type
_entity_poly.pdbx_seq_one_letter_code
_entity_poly.pdbx_strand_id
1 'polypeptide(L)' 'MKIDYEKMTAEIDLMNDKTMYVVKDGKLIPHTLPDYGSTVIVMVGGRVDRLEDNTKRKI' A
#
# COMPACT_ATOMS: atom_id res chain seq x y z
N MET A 1 6.49 10.30 -2.89
CA MET A 1 7.20 9.75 -1.72
C MET A 1 8.39 10.65 -1.39
N LYS A 2 8.38 11.32 -0.23
CA LYS A 2 9.54 12.09 0.26
C LYS A 2 10.06 11.40 1.50
N ILE A 3 11.33 10.99 1.47
CA ILE A 3 12.00 10.32 2.58
C ILE A 3 12.86 11.36 3.27
N ASP A 4 12.56 11.65 4.55
CA ASP A 4 13.44 12.43 5.40
C ASP A 4 14.40 11.46 6.12
N TYR A 5 15.65 11.43 5.65
CA TYR A 5 16.67 10.52 6.17
C TYR A 5 17.19 10.94 7.56
N GLU A 6 17.05 12.20 7.95
CA GLU A 6 17.47 12.68 9.29
C GLU A 6 16.46 12.28 10.36
N LYS A 7 15.17 12.33 10.03
CA LYS A 7 14.09 12.01 10.97
C LYS A 7 13.65 10.55 10.95
N MET A 8 14.12 9.78 9.96
CA MET A 8 13.63 8.42 9.67
C MET A 8 12.10 8.36 9.50
N THR A 9 11.48 9.44 9.04
CA THR A 9 10.04 9.53 8.80
C THR A 9 9.77 9.58 7.30
N ALA A 10 8.83 8.77 6.84
CA ALA A 10 8.27 8.86 5.50
C ALA A 10 6.92 9.57 5.57
N GLU A 11 6.79 10.70 4.88
CA GLU A 11 5.51 11.36 4.69
C GLU A 11 4.83 10.80 3.44
N ILE A 12 3.63 10.25 3.64
CA ILE A 12 2.78 9.70 2.60
C ILE A 12 1.58 10.63 2.44
N ASP A 13 1.53 11.35 1.32
CA ASP A 13 0.35 12.10 0.92
C ASP A 13 -0.69 11.13 0.36
N LEU A 14 -1.77 10.92 1.12
CA LEU A 14 -2.86 10.01 0.77
C LEU A 14 -3.89 10.65 -0.18
N MET A 15 -3.82 11.95 -0.46
CA MET A 15 -4.85 12.64 -1.23
C MET A 15 -4.73 12.48 -2.76
N ASN A 16 -3.57 12.07 -3.30
CA ASN A 16 -3.32 12.19 -4.75
C ASN A 16 -3.06 10.88 -5.52
N ASP A 17 -2.47 9.86 -4.91
CA ASP A 17 -1.79 8.83 -5.73
C ASP A 17 -2.39 7.42 -5.69
N LYS A 18 -3.55 7.22 -5.06
CA LYS A 18 -4.16 5.89 -4.85
C LYS A 18 -3.13 4.86 -4.33
N THR A 19 -2.08 5.28 -3.66
CA THR A 19 -0.95 4.41 -3.32
C THR A 19 -1.04 4.03 -1.86
N MET A 20 -1.26 2.75 -1.60
CA MET A 20 -1.17 2.14 -0.29
C MET A 20 0.27 1.73 -0.03
N TYR A 21 0.77 1.93 1.19
CA TYR A 21 2.10 1.47 1.57
C TYR A 21 1.97 0.34 2.57
N VAL A 22 2.71 -0.74 2.33
CA VAL A 22 2.64 -1.96 3.15
C VAL A 22 4.05 -2.32 3.60
N VAL A 23 4.20 -2.65 4.89
CA VAL A 23 5.47 -3.15 5.43
C VAL A 23 5.55 -4.66 5.18
N LYS A 24 6.49 -5.08 4.35
CA LYS A 24 6.79 -6.49 4.09
C LYS A 24 8.29 -6.71 4.25
N ASP A 25 8.66 -7.68 5.08
CA ASP A 25 10.06 -8.00 5.42
C ASP A 25 10.88 -6.79 5.91
N GLY A 26 10.25 -5.92 6.71
CA GLY A 26 10.87 -4.71 7.25
C GLY A 26 11.05 -3.57 6.23
N LYS A 27 10.57 -3.74 4.99
CA LYS A 27 10.62 -2.71 3.95
C LYS A 27 9.23 -2.17 3.67
N LEU A 28 9.16 -0.87 3.41
CA LEU A 28 7.94 -0.22 2.95
C LEU A 28 7.81 -0.40 1.43
N ILE A 29 6.74 -1.07 0.99
CA ILE A 29 6.47 -1.35 -0.42
C ILE A 29 5.24 -0.54 -0.84
N PRO A 30 5.31 0.28 -1.91
CA PRO A 30 4.15 0.95 -2.47
C PRO A 30 3.29 -0.04 -3.29
N HIS A 31 1.96 0.08 -3.17
CA HIS A 31 0.96 -0.66 -3.93
C HIS A 31 -0.09 0.30 -4.47
N THR A 32 -0.31 0.30 -5.78
CA THR A 32 -1.35 1.12 -6.40
C THR A 32 -2.71 0.47 -6.20
N LEU A 33 -3.62 1.17 -5.53
CA LEU A 33 -5.00 0.78 -5.32
C LEU A 33 -5.79 0.89 -6.62
N PRO A 34 -6.74 -0.03 -6.86
CA PRO A 34 -7.60 0.03 -8.03
C PRO A 34 -8.53 1.25 -7.99
N ASP A 35 -8.87 1.77 -9.17
CA ASP A 35 -9.79 2.91 -9.30
C ASP A 35 -11.19 2.61 -8.73
N TYR A 36 -11.62 1.36 -8.86
CA TYR A 36 -12.90 0.86 -8.39
C TYR A 36 -12.72 -0.59 -7.93
N GLY A 37 -13.33 -0.91 -6.79
CA GLY A 37 -13.19 -2.23 -6.16
C GLY A 37 -12.50 -2.13 -4.81
N SER A 38 -11.72 -3.16 -4.45
CA SER A 38 -11.04 -3.24 -3.15
C SER A 38 -9.73 -4.00 -3.27
N THR A 39 -8.74 -3.63 -2.48
CA THR A 39 -7.52 -4.44 -2.25
C THR A 39 -7.63 -5.15 -0.90
N VAL A 40 -7.37 -6.45 -0.88
CA VAL A 40 -7.34 -7.28 0.34
C VAL A 40 -5.89 -7.61 0.68
N ILE A 41 -5.48 -7.33 1.93
CA ILE A 41 -4.17 -7.71 2.44
C ILE A 41 -4.31 -9.05 3.16
N VAL A 42 -3.67 -10.08 2.63
CA VAL A 42 -3.64 -11.40 3.27
C VAL A 42 -2.41 -11.47 4.17
N MET A 43 -2.63 -11.70 5.46
CA MET A 43 -1.57 -11.83 6.46
C MET A 43 -1.44 -13.27 6.96
N VAL A 44 -0.19 -13.74 7.08
CA VAL A 44 0.15 -15.05 7.66
C VAL A 44 1.19 -14.82 8.74
N GLY A 45 0.91 -15.29 9.97
CA GLY A 45 1.84 -15.13 11.10
C GLY A 45 2.19 -13.68 11.43
N GLY A 46 1.24 -12.75 11.23
CA GLY A 46 1.44 -11.31 11.47
C GLY A 46 2.28 -10.60 10.40
N ARG A 47 2.63 -11.27 9.30
CA ARG A 47 3.34 -10.70 8.15
C ARG A 47 2.45 -10.67 6.92
N VAL A 48 2.67 -9.70 6.05
CA VAL A 48 1.98 -9.60 4.76
C VAL A 48 2.48 -10.72 3.84
N ASP A 49 1.58 -11.63 3.48
CA ASP A 49 1.84 -12.70 2.53
C ASP A 49 1.69 -12.16 1.09
N ARG A 50 0.48 -11.69 0.77
CA ARG A 50 0.10 -11.19 -0.57
C ARG A 50 -0.97 -10.11 -0.51
N LEU A 51 -1.11 -9.40 -1.61
CA LEU A 51 -2.17 -8.42 -1.85
C LEU A 51 -3.04 -8.93 -2.99
N GLU A 52 -4.36 -8.88 -2.82
CA GLU A 52 -5.32 -9.34 -3.82
C GLU A 52 -6.25 -8.18 -4.21
N ASP A 53 -6.20 -7.77 -5.48
CA ASP A 53 -7.06 -6.71 -6.00
C ASP A 53 -8.35 -7.31 -6.57
N ASN A 54 -9.48 -6.89 -6.01
CA ASN A 54 -10.80 -7.17 -6.54
C ASN A 54 -11.31 -5.95 -7.30
N THR A 55 -10.86 -5.83 -8.55
CA THR A 55 -11.23 -4.72 -9.44
C THR A 55 -12.70 -4.83 -9.83
N LYS A 56 -13.44 -3.72 -9.71
CA LYS A 56 -14.80 -3.61 -10.24
C LYS A 56 -14.76 -2.72 -11.47
N ARG A 57 -15.52 -3.06 -12.52
CA ARG A 57 -15.77 -2.12 -13.62
C ARG A 57 -16.96 -1.25 -13.27
N LYS A 58 -16.79 0.07 -13.37
CA LYS A 58 -17.92 0.98 -13.52
C LYS A 58 -18.46 0.77 -14.95
N ILE A 59 -19.66 0.23 -15.05
CA ILE A 59 -20.43 0.18 -16.30
C ILE A 59 -21.24 1.47 -16.38
#